data_AF-A0A060XW61-F1
#
_entry.id   AF-A0A060XW61-F1
#
_cell.length_a   1.000
_cell.length_b   1.000
_cell.length_c   1.000
_cell.angle_alpha   90.00
_cell.angle_beta   90.00
_cell.angle_gamma   90.00
#
_symmetry.space_group_name_H-M   'P 1'
#
loop_
_entity.id
_entity.type
_entity.pdbx_description
1 polymer ?
#
loop_
_entity_poly.entity_id
_entity_poly.type
_entity_poly.pdbx_seq_one_letter_code
_entity_poly.pdbx_strand_id
1 'polypeptide(L)'
;MKCLFRICFFPKDPADLLRRDPAAFEYLYIQSRNDVIKERFGMDWKSDVTLRLAALHIYITVSSARPNQKISLKNVEKEWGLEPFLPLTLLPTIKEKNVCKTLSQLLKTYQHLPPSGNKVICPLCHTMTFRSVNIL
;
A
#
# COMPACT_ATOMS: atom_id res chain seq x y z
N MET A 1 -23.34 -19.10 4.61
CA MET A 1 -22.64 -18.02 5.33
C MET A 1 -21.22 -17.90 4.79
N LYS A 2 -20.62 -16.70 4.77
CA LYS A 2 -19.21 -16.50 4.39
C LYS A 2 -18.42 -16.08 5.62
N CYS A 3 -17.53 -16.95 6.11
CA CYS A 3 -16.58 -16.62 7.18
C CYS A 3 -15.28 -16.13 6.56
N LEU A 4 -14.69 -15.07 7.12
CA LEU A 4 -13.40 -14.55 6.70
C LEU A 4 -12.38 -14.80 7.81
N PHE A 5 -11.29 -15.49 7.49
CA PHE A 5 -10.11 -15.47 8.35
C PHE A 5 -9.53 -14.05 8.32
N ARG A 6 -9.26 -13.45 9.49
CA ARG A 6 -8.76 -12.08 9.60
C ARG A 6 -7.91 -11.90 10.84
N ILE A 7 -6.88 -11.08 10.74
CA ILE A 7 -6.17 -10.53 11.90
C ILE A 7 -7.06 -9.44 12.50
N CYS A 8 -7.55 -9.68 13.71
CA CYS A 8 -8.37 -8.73 14.47
C CYS A 8 -7.58 -8.03 15.58
N PHE A 9 -6.49 -8.64 16.05
CA PHE A 9 -5.61 -8.09 17.07
C PHE A 9 -4.33 -7.59 16.40
N PHE A 10 -4.23 -6.28 16.24
CA PHE A 10 -3.10 -5.66 15.57
C PHE A 10 -1.86 -5.64 16.46
N PRO A 11 -0.67 -5.91 15.90
CA PRO A 11 0.57 -5.78 16.65
C PRO A 11 0.80 -4.31 17.04
N LYS A 12 1.34 -4.08 18.24
CA LYS A 12 1.77 -2.74 18.65
C LYS A 12 2.90 -2.23 17.76
N ASP A 13 3.80 -3.12 17.36
CA ASP A 13 4.90 -2.86 16.46
C ASP A 13 4.90 -3.87 15.30
N PRO A 14 4.63 -3.44 14.05
CA PRO A 14 4.69 -4.31 12.88
C PRO A 14 6.09 -4.90 12.62
N ALA A 15 7.17 -4.23 13.04
CA ALA A 15 8.54 -4.76 12.89
C ALA A 15 8.75 -6.00 13.76
N ASP A 16 8.19 -6.00 14.97
CA ASP A 16 8.25 -7.15 15.85
C ASP A 16 7.40 -8.31 15.31
N LEU A 17 6.23 -8.04 14.72
CA LEU A 17 5.45 -9.06 14.03
C LEU A 17 6.24 -9.70 12.89
N LEU A 18 6.86 -8.89 12.02
CA LEU A 18 7.70 -9.39 10.94
C LEU A 18 8.83 -10.31 11.44
N ARG A 19 9.51 -9.92 12.52
CA ARG A 19 10.64 -10.68 13.07
C ARG A 19 10.18 -12.01 13.67
N ARG A 20 9.00 -12.05 14.30
CA ARG A 20 8.47 -13.24 14.97
C ARG A 20 7.76 -14.18 14.00
N ASP A 21 6.96 -13.63 13.09
CA ASP A 21 6.14 -14.37 12.14
C ASP A 21 6.00 -13.57 10.82
N PRO A 22 6.93 -13.79 9.87
CA PRO A 22 6.87 -13.15 8.55
C PRO A 22 5.58 -13.46 7.78
N ALA A 23 5.01 -14.66 7.96
CA ALA A 23 3.79 -15.08 7.25
C ALA A 23 2.56 -14.31 7.77
N ALA A 24 2.44 -14.14 9.09
CA ALA A 24 1.40 -13.29 9.67
C ALA A 24 1.55 -11.82 9.27
N PHE A 25 2.79 -11.31 9.15
CA PHE A 25 3.04 -9.96 8.65
C PHE A 25 2.60 -9.79 7.19
N GLU A 26 2.94 -10.73 6.32
CA GLU A 26 2.49 -10.73 4.92
C GLU A 26 0.96 -10.82 4.83
N TYR A 27 0.35 -11.65 5.66
CA TYR A 27 -1.11 -11.74 5.74
C TYR A 27 -1.74 -10.40 6.17
N LEU A 28 -1.17 -9.74 7.18
CA LEU A 28 -1.61 -8.42 7.64
C LEU A 28 -1.52 -7.37 6.54
N TYR A 29 -0.46 -7.43 5.73
CA TYR A 29 -0.31 -6.57 4.55
C TYR A 29 -1.42 -6.81 3.53
N ILE A 30 -1.63 -8.07 3.13
CA ILE A 30 -2.66 -8.43 2.15
C ILE A 30 -4.05 -8.01 2.65
N GLN A 31 -4.35 -8.27 3.93
CA GLN A 31 -5.59 -7.83 4.56
C GLN A 31 -5.75 -6.31 4.50
N SER A 32 -4.72 -5.57 4.91
CA SER A 32 -4.77 -4.10 4.96
C SER A 32 -4.91 -3.50 3.56
N ARG A 33 -4.18 -4.01 2.57
CA ARG A 33 -4.34 -3.62 1.16
C ARG A 33 -5.78 -3.83 0.69
N ASN A 34 -6.32 -5.02 0.92
CA ASN A 34 -7.68 -5.35 0.48
C ASN A 34 -8.73 -4.47 1.17
N ASP A 35 -8.50 -4.10 2.43
CA ASP A 35 -9.39 -3.18 3.15
C ASP A 35 -9.33 -1.76 2.58
N VAL A 36 -8.18 -1.30 2.09
CA VAL A 36 -8.04 0.01 1.41
C VAL A 36 -8.80 0.00 0.09
N ILE A 37 -8.53 -0.98 -0.78
CA ILE A 37 -9.17 -1.08 -2.11
C ILE A 37 -10.69 -1.22 -1.98
N LYS A 38 -11.17 -1.93 -0.96
CA LYS A 38 -12.61 -2.14 -0.69
C LYS A 38 -13.22 -1.09 0.23
N GLU A 39 -12.49 -0.03 0.56
CA GLU A 39 -12.97 1.12 1.33
C GLU A 39 -13.61 0.75 2.68
N ARG A 40 -13.04 -0.24 3.36
CA ARG A 40 -13.61 -0.79 4.61
C ARG A 40 -13.38 0.08 5.84
N PHE A 41 -12.82 1.28 5.67
CA PHE A 41 -12.38 2.16 6.75
C PHE A 41 -13.36 3.28 7.11
N GLY A 42 -14.48 3.41 6.39
CA GLY A 42 -15.45 4.49 6.61
C GLY A 42 -15.09 5.80 5.91
N MET A 43 -15.93 6.83 6.12
CA MET A 43 -15.88 8.10 5.37
C MET A 43 -14.78 9.08 5.82
N ASP A 44 -14.17 8.91 6.99
CA ASP A 44 -13.15 9.83 7.53
C ASP A 44 -11.72 9.57 6.99
N TRP A 45 -11.60 8.64 6.05
CA TRP A 45 -10.32 8.24 5.49
C TRP A 45 -9.76 9.29 4.52
N LYS A 46 -8.67 9.95 4.90
CA LYS A 46 -8.06 11.05 4.11
C LYS A 46 -7.50 10.56 2.78
N SER A 47 -7.82 11.27 1.70
CA SER A 47 -7.37 10.96 0.33
C SER A 47 -5.85 10.89 0.17
N ASP A 48 -5.08 11.77 0.84
CA ASP A 48 -3.60 11.73 0.82
C ASP A 48 -3.07 10.38 1.34
N VAL A 49 -3.64 9.85 2.43
CA VAL A 49 -3.24 8.56 3.01
C VAL A 49 -3.52 7.42 2.02
N THR A 50 -4.67 7.44 1.34
CA THR A 50 -4.99 6.48 0.29
C THR A 50 -4.00 6.52 -0.86
N LEU A 51 -3.63 7.72 -1.33
CA LEU A 51 -2.68 7.85 -2.44
C LEU A 51 -1.28 7.38 -2.06
N ARG A 52 -0.83 7.64 -0.82
CA ARG A 52 0.42 7.08 -0.28
C ARG A 52 0.39 5.56 -0.24
N LEU A 53 -0.69 4.98 0.28
CA LEU A 53 -0.87 3.53 0.33
C LEU A 53 -0.92 2.88 -1.06
N ALA A 54 -1.63 3.50 -2.00
CA ALA A 54 -1.70 3.03 -3.38
C ALA A 54 -0.33 3.09 -4.07
N ALA A 55 0.37 4.22 -3.99
CA ALA A 55 1.72 4.36 -4.54
C ALA A 55 2.70 3.36 -3.90
N LEU A 56 2.58 3.11 -2.60
CA LEU A 56 3.38 2.11 -1.91
C LEU A 56 3.06 0.70 -2.40
N HIS A 57 1.77 0.36 -2.55
CA HIS A 57 1.36 -0.95 -3.06
C HIS A 57 1.86 -1.19 -4.50
N ILE A 58 1.79 -0.16 -5.36
CA ILE A 58 2.39 -0.19 -6.71
C ILE A 58 3.89 -0.44 -6.63
N TYR A 59 4.61 0.32 -5.80
CA TYR A 59 6.05 0.18 -5.64
C TYR A 59 6.45 -1.25 -5.25
N ILE A 60 5.83 -1.81 -4.21
CA ILE A 60 6.10 -3.18 -3.73
C ILE A 60 5.85 -4.21 -4.82
N THR A 61 4.69 -4.12 -5.49
CA THR A 61 4.27 -5.08 -6.52
C THR A 61 5.21 -5.05 -7.72
N VAL A 62 5.51 -3.86 -8.23
CA VAL A 62 6.36 -3.70 -9.42
C VAL A 62 7.81 -4.02 -9.11
N SER A 63 8.34 -3.62 -7.94
CA SER A 63 9.70 -3.99 -7.53
C SER A 63 9.85 -5.49 -7.34
N SER A 64 8.81 -6.18 -6.87
CA SER A 64 8.82 -7.65 -6.75
C SER A 64 8.75 -8.33 -8.13
N ALA A 65 7.91 -7.83 -9.05
CA ALA A 65 7.76 -8.40 -10.39
C ALA A 65 8.94 -8.06 -11.32
N ARG A 66 9.53 -6.86 -11.19
CA ARG A 66 10.55 -6.28 -12.07
C ARG A 66 11.59 -5.48 -11.29
N PRO A 67 12.53 -6.16 -10.59
CA PRO A 67 13.43 -5.53 -9.62
C PRO A 67 14.37 -4.45 -10.17
N ASN A 68 14.66 -4.48 -11.48
CA ASN A 68 15.60 -3.54 -12.13
C ASN A 68 14.90 -2.49 -13.01
N GLN A 69 13.56 -2.44 -13.02
CA GLN A 69 12.83 -1.52 -13.88
C GLN A 69 12.45 -0.24 -13.12
N LYS A 70 12.67 0.91 -13.76
CA LYS A 70 12.13 2.18 -13.28
C LYS A 70 10.60 2.14 -13.28
N ILE A 71 10.00 2.47 -12.13
CA ILE A 71 8.56 2.48 -11.93
C ILE A 71 8.02 3.83 -12.38
N SER A 72 7.06 3.80 -13.30
CA SER A 72 6.30 4.98 -13.74
C SER A 72 4.83 4.62 -13.84
N LEU A 73 3.95 5.57 -13.50
CA LEU A 73 2.50 5.33 -13.48
C LEU A 73 1.98 4.90 -14.86
N LYS A 74 2.52 5.47 -15.94
CA LYS A 74 2.18 5.08 -17.32
C LYS A 74 2.48 3.61 -17.63
N ASN A 75 3.64 3.12 -17.19
CA ASN A 75 4.00 1.71 -17.41
C ASN A 75 3.12 0.80 -16.56
N VAL A 76 2.78 1.24 -15.34
CA VAL A 76 1.92 0.46 -14.43
C VAL A 76 0.52 0.32 -15.01
N GLU A 77 -0.08 1.42 -15.45
CA GLU A 77 -1.39 1.44 -16.09
C GLU A 77 -1.43 0.56 -17.34
N LYS A 78 -0.38 0.59 -18.17
CA LYS A 78 -0.29 -0.23 -19.38
C LYS A 78 -0.20 -1.74 -19.09
N GLU A 79 0.48 -2.13 -18.02
CA GLU A 79 0.84 -3.53 -17.77
C GLU A 79 -0.11 -4.23 -16.79
N TRP A 80 -0.52 -3.56 -15.72
CA TRP A 80 -1.37 -4.13 -14.66
C TRP A 80 -2.75 -3.45 -14.55
N GLY A 81 -2.95 -2.31 -15.20
CA GLY A 81 -4.06 -1.41 -14.88
C GLY A 81 -3.86 -0.71 -13.54
N LEU A 82 -4.82 0.14 -13.16
CA LEU A 82 -4.79 0.88 -11.88
C LEU A 82 -5.85 0.39 -10.89
N GLU A 83 -6.84 -0.34 -11.39
CA GLU A 83 -7.91 -1.02 -10.65
C GLU A 83 -7.41 -1.91 -9.51
N PRO A 84 -6.30 -2.66 -9.65
CA PRO A 84 -5.78 -3.47 -8.55
C PRO A 84 -5.16 -2.66 -7.40
N PHE A 85 -4.86 -1.37 -7.61
CA PHE A 85 -4.09 -0.55 -6.69
C PHE A 85 -4.89 0.56 -6.03
N LEU A 86 -6.04 0.92 -6.61
CA LEU A 86 -6.84 2.07 -6.20
C LEU A 86 -8.26 1.64 -5.81
N PRO A 87 -8.86 2.30 -4.80
CA PRO A 87 -10.30 2.21 -4.57
C PRO A 87 -11.11 2.62 -5.80
N LEU A 88 -12.29 2.01 -5.97
CA LEU A 88 -13.19 2.29 -7.09
C LEU A 88 -13.59 3.78 -7.18
N THR A 89 -13.73 4.45 -6.04
CA THR A 89 -14.05 5.89 -5.98
C THR A 89 -12.92 6.78 -6.49
N LEU A 90 -11.67 6.33 -6.40
CA LEU A 90 -10.50 7.07 -6.87
C LEU A 90 -10.15 6.81 -8.33
N LEU A 91 -10.62 5.70 -8.91
CA LEU A 91 -10.40 5.40 -10.34
C LEU A 91 -10.84 6.53 -11.28
N PRO A 92 -12.04 7.15 -11.16
CA PRO A 92 -12.41 8.26 -12.05
C PRO A 92 -11.54 9.50 -11.84
N THR A 93 -11.08 9.74 -10.60
CA THR A 93 -10.25 10.91 -10.22
C THR A 93 -8.81 10.82 -10.70
N ILE A 94 -8.34 9.64 -11.13
CA ILE A 94 -6.96 9.45 -11.60
C ILE A 94 -6.64 10.26 -12.86
N LYS A 95 -7.68 10.57 -13.65
CA LYS A 95 -7.60 11.43 -14.84
C LYS A 95 -7.38 12.90 -14.47
N GLU A 96 -7.61 13.27 -13.21
CA GLU A 96 -7.29 14.59 -12.72
C GLU A 96 -5.77 14.75 -12.58
N LYS A 97 -5.25 15.84 -13.16
CA LYS A 97 -3.81 16.12 -13.22
C LYS A 97 -3.14 16.07 -11.84
N ASN A 98 -3.85 16.46 -10.78
CA ASN A 98 -3.30 16.50 -9.42
C ASN A 98 -3.07 15.10 -8.84
N VAL A 99 -4.02 14.17 -8.99
CA VAL A 99 -3.91 12.81 -8.44
C VAL A 99 -2.78 12.04 -9.10
N CYS A 100 -2.73 12.09 -10.44
CA CYS A 100 -1.67 11.47 -11.23
C CYS A 100 -0.27 12.04 -10.90
N LYS A 101 -0.17 13.37 -10.71
CA LYS A 101 1.06 14.04 -10.30
C LYS A 101 1.52 13.58 -8.91
N THR A 102 0.62 13.54 -7.94
CA THR A 102 0.91 13.08 -6.57
C THR A 102 1.42 11.64 -6.55
N LEU A 103 0.72 10.71 -7.21
CA LEU A 103 1.15 9.31 -7.29
C LEU A 103 2.51 9.17 -7.98
N SER A 104 2.72 9.89 -9.08
CA SER A 104 4.01 9.89 -9.79
C SER A 104 5.15 10.42 -8.93
N GLN A 105 4.89 11.44 -8.09
CA GLN A 105 5.87 11.99 -7.17
C GLN A 105 6.20 10.99 -6.05
N LEU A 106 5.18 10.38 -5.43
CA LEU A 106 5.35 9.36 -4.39
C LEU A 106 6.16 8.16 -4.91
N LEU A 107 5.85 7.67 -6.11
CA LEU A 107 6.60 6.57 -6.74
C LEU A 107 8.07 6.91 -6.96
N LYS A 108 8.39 8.16 -7.34
CA LYS A 108 9.79 8.61 -7.45
C LYS A 108 10.44 8.63 -6.07
N THR A 109 9.78 9.18 -5.06
CA THR A 109 10.29 9.21 -3.68
C THR A 109 10.63 7.81 -3.18
N TYR A 110 9.75 6.82 -3.40
CA TYR A 110 10.00 5.44 -2.96
C TYR A 110 11.17 4.78 -3.69
N GLN A 111 11.39 5.11 -4.96
CA GLN A 111 12.56 4.62 -5.72
C GLN A 111 13.89 5.28 -5.31
N HIS A 112 13.85 6.47 -4.70
CA HIS A 112 15.04 7.22 -4.25
C HIS A 112 15.36 7.01 -2.77
N LEU A 113 14.56 6.23 -2.02
CA LEU A 113 14.88 5.88 -0.64
C LEU A 113 16.21 5.10 -0.61
N PRO A 114 17.14 5.43 0.32
CA PRO A 114 18.43 4.80 0.37
C PRO A 114 18.29 3.28 0.57
N PRO A 115 19.24 2.49 0.04
CA PRO A 115 19.46 1.06 0.29
C PRO A 115 19.53 0.58 1.76
N SER A 116 18.62 0.91 2.67
CA SER A 116 18.64 0.33 4.02
C SER A 116 18.34 -1.18 3.91
N GLY A 117 19.24 -2.03 4.41
CA GLY A 117 19.37 -3.47 4.10
C GLY A 117 18.16 -4.41 4.28
N ASN A 118 16.94 -3.92 4.48
CA ASN A 118 15.67 -4.66 4.56
C ASN A 118 14.59 -3.99 3.65
N LYS A 119 14.91 -3.83 2.38
CA LYS A 119 14.50 -2.70 1.50
C LYS A 119 13.02 -2.55 1.09
N VAL A 120 12.11 -3.46 1.40
CA VAL A 120 10.68 -3.31 0.99
C VAL A 120 9.74 -3.17 2.21
N ILE A 121 10.23 -3.51 3.39
CA ILE A 121 9.38 -3.74 4.56
C ILE A 121 9.28 -2.48 5.45
N CYS A 122 10.25 -1.55 5.38
CA CYS A 122 10.22 -0.29 6.14
C CYS A 122 9.02 0.63 5.85
N PRO A 123 8.63 0.89 4.59
CA PRO A 123 7.45 1.74 4.35
C PRO A 123 6.13 1.03 4.67
N LEU A 124 6.08 -0.31 4.58
CA LEU A 124 4.99 -1.14 5.11
C LEU A 124 4.87 -1.01 6.63
N CYS A 125 5.99 -1.07 7.33
CA CYS A 125 6.05 -0.94 8.78
C CYS A 125 5.49 0.43 9.23
N HIS A 126 5.93 1.52 8.61
CA HIS A 126 5.48 2.88 8.95
C HIS A 126 3.98 3.09 8.66
N THR A 127 3.46 2.48 7.59
CA THR A 127 2.03 2.63 7.23
C THR A 127 1.13 1.69 8.03
N MET A 128 1.63 0.52 8.45
CA MET A 128 0.91 -0.37 9.37
C MET A 128 0.82 0.20 10.79
N THR A 129 1.80 1.01 11.24
CA THR A 129 1.70 1.76 12.50
C THR A 129 0.49 2.71 12.51
N PHE A 130 0.13 3.29 11.36
CA PHE A 130 -1.03 4.18 11.23
C PHE A 130 -2.37 3.49 11.55
N ARG A 131 -2.43 2.15 11.38
CA ARG A 131 -3.59 1.32 11.73
C ARG A 131 -3.72 1.05 13.23
N SER A 132 -2.61 1.02 13.98
CA SER A 132 -2.65 0.79 15.44
C SER A 132 -3.24 1.98 16.21
N VAL A 133 -3.37 3.15 15.57
CA VAL A 133 -3.81 4.39 16.23
C VAL A 133 -5.27 4.78 15.92
N ASN A 134 -5.92 4.22 14.88
CA ASN A 134 -7.27 4.63 14.45
C ASN A 134 -8.30 3.48 14.39
N ILE A 135 -8.04 2.34 15.04
CA ILE A 135 -9.03 1.25 15.23
C ILE A 135 -9.30 1.04 16.75
N LEU A 136 -8.88 1.98 17.60
CA LEU A 136 -9.31 2.13 19.00
C LEU A 136 -9.98 3.49 19.17
#